data_AF-A0A059X2S7-F1
#
_entry.id   AF-A0A059X2S7-F1
#
_cell.length_a   1.000
_cell.length_b   1.000
_cell.length_c   1.000
_cell.angle_alpha   90.00
_cell.angle_beta   90.00
_cell.angle_gamma   90.00
#
_symmetry.space_group_name_H-M   'P 1'
#
loop_
_entity.id
_entity.type
_entity.pdbx_description
1 polymer ?
#
loop_
_entity_poly.entity_id
_entity_poly.type
_entity_poly.pdbx_seq_one_letter_code
_entity_poly.pdbx_strand_id
1 'polypeptide(L)'
;RQKVEPLLPLPVPKPPQTAEAVVAKKERAIIQNPYVQKNDQGVYEVTDAGKQFLDETVTNSVGNVYGFTDKLTPLTIAAAMARLSRRGDDMRVTLLDEFALTAGKDEQLLKRIITAFGDDSVQQLTGQYIVVENASNLLTKKLEWGRLAAYLEQSTRYIYYDQKNKDGSYKYHVPEHLPTDLKTAYCAHLDEIFRLYSQMVHQLTKYVTDMSSTPAEERDMAWKGAVRAQACDAIRPVLPVATTSTV
;
A
#
# COMPACT_ATOMS: atom_id res chain seq x y z
N ARG A 1 35.34 41.59 9.23
CA ARG A 1 34.56 40.34 9.45
C ARG A 1 33.15 40.61 8.97
N GLN A 2 32.71 39.97 7.86
CA GLN A 2 31.32 40.08 7.41
C GLN A 2 30.41 39.47 8.48
N LYS A 3 29.39 40.23 8.89
CA LYS A 3 28.38 39.77 9.84
C LYS A 3 27.46 38.82 9.07
N VAL A 4 27.52 37.53 9.40
CA VAL A 4 26.58 36.55 8.84
C VAL A 4 25.26 36.80 9.54
N GLU A 5 24.27 37.32 8.80
CA GLU A 5 22.90 37.46 9.31
C GLU A 5 22.09 36.22 8.92
N PRO A 6 21.30 35.66 9.86
CA PRO A 6 20.48 34.50 9.57
C PRO A 6 19.35 34.89 8.61
N LEU A 7 19.18 34.09 7.55
CA LEU A 7 18.05 34.19 6.63
C LEU A 7 16.77 33.66 7.30
N LEU A 8 16.23 34.44 8.23
CA LEU A 8 14.93 34.17 8.82
C LEU A 8 13.83 34.73 7.92
N PRO A 9 12.75 33.98 7.66
CA PRO A 9 11.59 34.52 6.98
C PRO A 9 11.03 35.70 7.79
N LEU A 10 10.62 36.76 7.09
CA LEU A 10 9.99 37.91 7.72
C LEU A 10 8.72 37.45 8.46
N PRO A 11 8.48 37.94 9.69
CA PRO A 11 7.31 37.53 10.46
C PRO A 11 6.04 37.84 9.70
N VAL A 12 5.33 36.78 9.28
CA VAL A 12 4.00 36.91 8.69
C VAL A 12 3.02 37.30 9.81
N PRO A 13 2.21 38.36 9.64
CA PRO A 13 1.19 38.73 10.61
C PRO A 13 0.27 37.54 10.86
N LYS A 14 0.15 37.11 12.13
CA LYS A 14 -0.81 36.05 12.47
C LYS A 14 -2.22 36.58 12.18
N PRO A 15 -3.07 35.82 11.47
CA PRO A 15 -4.47 36.19 11.32
C PRO A 15 -5.12 36.29 12.71
N PRO A 16 -6.06 37.24 12.91
CA PRO A 16 -6.74 37.41 14.17
C PRO A 16 -7.45 36.11 14.55
N GLN A 17 -7.21 35.62 15.78
CA GLN A 17 -7.92 34.47 16.31
C GLN A 17 -9.40 34.83 16.44
N THR A 18 -10.27 34.11 15.74
CA THR A 18 -11.72 34.25 15.90
C THR A 18 -12.14 33.78 17.30
N ALA A 19 -13.10 34.48 17.90
CA ALA A 19 -13.59 34.19 19.25
C ALA A 19 -14.06 32.72 19.41
N GLU A 20 -14.58 32.10 18.35
CA GLU A 20 -14.95 30.68 18.32
C GLU A 20 -13.77 29.72 18.55
N ALA A 21 -12.57 30.03 18.03
CA ALA A 21 -11.37 29.23 18.25
C ALA A 21 -10.84 29.34 19.70
N VAL A 22 -11.16 30.44 20.37
CA VAL A 22 -10.83 30.67 21.79
C VAL A 22 -11.82 29.94 22.71
N VAL A 23 -13.10 29.91 22.33
CA VAL A 23 -14.17 29.21 23.07
C VAL A 23 -14.06 27.70 22.92
N ALA A 24 -13.77 27.17 21.72
CA ALA A 24 -13.56 25.72 21.50
C ALA A 24 -12.37 25.14 22.27
N LYS A 25 -11.41 25.96 22.70
CA LYS A 25 -10.30 25.56 23.58
C LYS A 25 -10.67 25.43 25.06
N LYS A 26 -11.78 26.04 25.49
CA LYS A 26 -12.17 26.13 26.92
C LYS A 26 -13.12 25.03 27.39
N GLU A 27 -13.80 24.31 26.49
CA GLU A 27 -14.81 23.28 26.84
C GLU A 27 -14.43 21.85 26.46
N ARG A 28 -13.13 21.53 26.33
CA ARG A 28 -12.73 20.13 26.49
C ARG A 28 -12.67 19.86 28.00
N ALA A 29 -13.66 19.13 28.51
CA ALA A 29 -13.51 18.45 29.80
C ALA A 29 -12.11 17.81 29.82
N ILE A 30 -11.33 18.09 30.87
CA ILE A 30 -9.99 17.53 31.04
C ILE A 30 -10.20 16.03 31.26
N ILE A 31 -10.28 15.26 30.17
CA ILE A 31 -10.18 13.81 30.22
C ILE A 31 -8.75 13.57 30.68
N GLN A 32 -8.62 13.24 31.97
CA GLN A 32 -7.33 12.90 32.54
C GLN A 32 -6.79 11.69 31.79
N ASN A 33 -5.62 11.85 31.16
CA ASN A 33 -5.03 10.78 30.37
C ASN A 33 -4.62 9.65 31.32
N PRO A 34 -5.20 8.44 31.22
CA PRO A 34 -4.90 7.35 32.15
C PRO A 34 -3.55 6.71 31.86
N TYR A 35 -2.94 6.98 30.70
CA TYR A 35 -1.73 6.30 30.23
C TYR A 35 -0.43 7.01 30.61
N VAL A 36 -0.49 8.33 30.83
CA VAL A 36 0.68 9.15 31.20
C VAL A 36 0.30 10.20 32.22
N GLN A 37 1.24 10.51 33.10
CA GLN A 37 1.15 11.58 34.09
C GLN A 37 2.40 12.46 34.02
N LYS A 38 2.33 13.70 34.49
CA LYS A 38 3.52 14.56 34.63
C LYS A 38 4.00 14.55 36.06
N ASN A 39 5.30 14.40 36.27
CA ASN A 39 5.91 14.61 37.57
C ASN A 39 6.10 16.11 37.86
N ASP A 40 6.65 16.43 39.04
CA ASP A 40 6.85 17.81 39.51
C ASP A 40 7.76 18.66 38.61
N GLN A 41 8.58 18.01 37.78
CA GLN A 41 9.46 18.65 36.80
C GLN A 41 8.79 18.82 35.43
N GLY A 42 7.53 18.41 35.29
CA GLY A 42 6.77 18.47 34.04
C GLY A 42 7.11 17.38 33.04
N VAL A 43 7.91 16.38 33.43
CA VAL A 43 8.30 15.23 32.59
C VAL A 43 7.20 14.18 32.63
N TYR A 44 6.89 13.60 31.47
CA TYR A 44 5.90 12.54 31.37
C TYR A 44 6.45 11.21 31.91
N GLU A 45 5.66 10.58 32.75
CA GLU A 45 5.84 9.23 33.27
C GLU A 45 4.71 8.33 32.79
N VAL A 46 5.06 7.13 32.34
CA VAL A 46 4.10 6.13 31.86
C VAL A 46 3.48 5.43 33.06
N THR A 47 2.14 5.36 33.10
CA THR A 47 1.40 4.66 34.16
C THR A 47 1.35 3.15 33.88
N ASP A 48 0.86 2.35 34.84
CA ASP A 48 0.65 0.91 34.62
C ASP A 48 -0.34 0.64 33.47
N ALA A 49 -1.40 1.44 33.36
CA ALA A 49 -2.34 1.36 32.24
C ALA A 49 -1.65 1.72 30.92
N GLY A 50 -0.74 2.70 30.92
CA GLY A 50 0.09 3.05 29.76
C GLY A 50 1.01 1.91 29.37
N LYS A 51 1.64 1.26 30.34
CA LYS A 51 2.51 0.10 30.10
C LYS A 51 1.74 -1.07 29.50
N GLN A 52 0.59 -1.42 30.06
CA GLN A 52 -0.28 -2.47 29.50
C GLN A 52 -0.72 -2.11 28.07
N PHE A 53 -1.07 -0.85 27.83
CA PHE A 53 -1.41 -0.40 26.48
C PHE A 53 -0.24 -0.61 25.51
N LEU A 54 0.99 -0.27 25.92
CA LEU A 54 2.21 -0.43 25.13
C LEU A 54 2.57 -1.90 24.89
N ASP A 55 2.42 -2.78 25.89
CA ASP A 55 2.71 -4.21 25.76
C ASP A 55 1.86 -4.88 24.66
N GLU A 56 0.66 -4.36 24.40
CA GLU A 56 -0.20 -4.80 23.30
C GLU A 56 0.08 -4.06 21.97
N THR A 57 0.74 -2.89 22.02
CA THR A 57 0.92 -1.98 20.87
C THR A 57 2.29 -2.11 20.21
N VAL A 58 3.32 -2.46 20.97
CA VAL A 58 4.70 -2.60 20.49
C VAL A 58 5.29 -3.93 20.93
N THR A 59 6.23 -4.46 20.14
CA THR A 59 6.87 -5.76 20.42
C THR A 59 7.75 -5.75 21.68
N ASN A 60 8.16 -4.56 22.14
CA ASN A 60 8.91 -4.37 23.38
C ASN A 60 8.61 -2.98 23.95
N SER A 61 7.98 -2.92 25.11
CA SER A 61 7.57 -1.66 25.76
C SER A 61 8.66 -1.01 26.61
N VAL A 62 9.86 -1.61 26.71
CA VAL A 62 10.96 -1.13 27.56
C VAL A 62 12.22 -0.86 26.74
N GLY A 63 12.64 -1.80 25.90
CA GLY A 63 13.88 -1.74 25.12
C GLY A 63 13.91 -0.64 24.05
N ASN A 64 15.11 -0.34 23.56
CA ASN A 64 15.34 0.71 22.54
C ASN A 64 14.98 0.27 21.11
N VAL A 65 14.71 -1.02 20.89
CA VAL A 65 14.36 -1.57 19.57
C VAL A 65 13.03 -2.29 19.71
N TYR A 66 12.04 -1.82 18.96
CA TYR A 66 10.69 -2.38 18.93
C TYR A 66 10.00 -2.05 17.61
N GLY A 67 9.06 -2.91 17.22
CA GLY A 67 8.12 -2.66 16.15
C GLY A 67 6.72 -2.40 16.70
N PHE A 68 5.85 -1.78 15.90
CA PHE A 68 4.43 -1.69 16.21
C PHE A 68 3.71 -3.00 15.83
N THR A 69 2.72 -3.39 16.62
CA THR A 69 1.77 -4.45 16.31
C THR A 69 0.62 -3.91 15.43
N ASP A 70 -0.40 -4.73 15.18
CA ASP A 70 -1.61 -4.36 14.45
C ASP A 70 -2.67 -3.63 15.31
N LYS A 71 -2.41 -3.43 16.61
CA LYS A 71 -3.33 -2.74 17.54
C LYS A 71 -3.65 -1.30 17.10
N LEU A 72 -2.70 -0.62 16.45
CA LEU A 72 -2.88 0.74 15.93
C LEU A 72 -2.84 0.76 14.41
N THR A 73 -3.65 1.65 13.83
CA THR A 73 -3.61 1.85 12.39
C THR A 73 -2.28 2.48 11.96
N PRO A 74 -1.75 2.16 10.75
CA PRO A 74 -0.56 2.82 10.21
C PRO A 74 -0.67 4.34 10.20
N LEU A 75 -1.88 4.87 9.98
CA LEU A 75 -2.15 6.31 10.01
C LEU A 75 -1.93 6.93 11.40
N THR A 76 -2.32 6.23 12.48
CA THR A 76 -2.09 6.68 13.86
C THR A 76 -0.60 6.68 14.18
N ILE A 77 0.11 5.62 13.78
CA ILE A 77 1.56 5.49 13.96
C ILE A 77 2.29 6.60 13.21
N ALA A 78 1.93 6.85 11.95
CA ALA A 78 2.50 7.91 11.13
C ALA A 78 2.28 9.30 11.74
N ALA A 79 1.07 9.60 12.24
CA ALA A 79 0.77 10.87 12.91
C ALA A 79 1.60 11.05 14.20
N ALA A 80 1.79 9.98 14.95
CA ALA A 80 2.59 10.01 16.17
C ALA A 80 4.10 10.15 15.88
N MET A 81 4.62 9.52 14.83
CA MET A 81 5.99 9.74 14.35
C MET A 81 6.20 11.15 13.80
N ALA A 82 5.21 11.69 13.07
CA ALA A 82 5.24 13.07 12.61
C ALA A 82 5.35 14.04 13.80
N ARG A 83 4.59 13.75 14.87
CA ARG A 83 4.64 14.52 16.12
C ARG A 83 5.99 14.37 16.83
N LEU A 84 6.52 13.15 16.94
CA LEU A 84 7.82 12.86 17.54
C LEU A 84 8.95 13.66 16.89
N SER A 85 8.91 13.89 15.58
CA SER A 85 9.96 14.64 14.87
C SER A 85 10.27 16.03 15.45
N ARG A 86 9.34 16.59 16.24
CA ARG A 86 9.47 17.90 16.91
C ARG A 86 9.29 17.83 18.43
N ARG A 87 9.28 16.63 19.01
CA ARG A 87 9.16 16.36 20.44
C ARG A 87 10.49 15.79 20.96
N GLY A 88 10.84 16.12 22.19
CA GLY A 88 12.13 15.72 22.79
C GLY A 88 12.06 14.41 23.61
N ASP A 89 10.89 13.82 23.71
CA ASP A 89 10.56 12.66 24.52
C ASP A 89 10.39 11.38 23.68
N ASP A 90 10.17 10.26 24.37
CA ASP A 90 10.06 8.94 23.76
C ASP A 90 8.82 8.83 22.85
N MET A 91 8.95 8.08 21.76
CA MET A 91 7.85 7.78 20.84
C MET A 91 6.65 7.14 21.56
N ARG A 92 6.87 6.26 22.53
CA ARG A 92 5.83 5.64 23.36
C ARG A 92 5.09 6.70 24.20
N VAL A 93 5.80 7.67 24.76
CA VAL A 93 5.20 8.78 25.51
C VAL A 93 4.36 9.66 24.58
N THR A 94 4.91 10.03 23.42
CA THR A 94 4.19 10.83 22.41
C THR A 94 2.88 10.14 22.00
N LEU A 95 2.95 8.83 21.77
CA LEU A 95 1.80 8.00 21.44
C LEU A 95 0.74 7.99 22.55
N LEU A 96 1.13 7.70 23.79
CA LEU A 96 0.21 7.60 24.92
C LEU A 96 -0.45 8.95 25.25
N ASP A 97 0.33 10.04 25.20
CA ASP A 97 -0.12 11.39 25.53
C ASP A 97 -1.14 11.94 24.53
N GLU A 98 -0.88 11.80 23.23
CA GLU A 98 -1.65 12.49 22.19
C GLU A 98 -2.56 11.58 21.35
N PHE A 99 -2.29 10.27 21.30
CA PHE A 99 -2.93 9.39 20.31
C PHE A 99 -3.65 8.16 20.91
N ALA A 100 -3.24 7.65 22.07
CA ALA A 100 -3.82 6.42 22.63
C ALA A 100 -5.31 6.56 22.98
N LEU A 101 -5.74 7.73 23.46
CA LEU A 101 -7.15 8.01 23.76
C LEU A 101 -8.04 8.14 22.52
N THR A 102 -7.44 8.56 21.40
CA THR A 102 -8.14 8.80 20.13
C THR A 102 -7.78 7.77 19.07
N ALA A 103 -7.17 6.64 19.46
CA ALA A 103 -6.83 5.56 18.54
C ALA A 103 -8.10 5.11 17.80
N GLY A 104 -8.11 5.28 16.47
CA GLY A 104 -9.27 4.98 15.62
C GLY A 104 -10.39 6.04 15.61
N LYS A 105 -10.22 7.19 16.26
CA LYS A 105 -11.21 8.28 16.28
C LYS A 105 -10.65 9.51 15.55
N ASP A 106 -11.27 9.81 14.41
CA ASP A 106 -11.02 10.95 13.52
C ASP A 106 -9.77 10.86 12.61
N GLU A 107 -9.91 10.08 11.52
CA GLU A 107 -8.89 10.02 10.46
C GLU A 107 -8.59 11.38 9.82
N GLN A 108 -9.55 12.30 9.75
CA GLN A 108 -9.32 13.61 9.15
C GLN A 108 -8.38 14.44 10.02
N LEU A 109 -8.53 14.36 11.35
CA LEU A 109 -7.58 14.95 12.29
C LEU A 109 -6.18 14.37 12.10
N LEU A 110 -6.04 13.04 12.01
CA LEU A 110 -4.72 12.40 11.79
C LEU A 110 -4.08 12.84 10.47
N LYS A 111 -4.85 12.90 9.37
CA LYS A 111 -4.38 13.41 8.07
C LYS A 111 -3.94 14.87 8.15
N ARG A 112 -4.68 15.72 8.88
CA ARG A 112 -4.30 17.13 9.09
C ARG A 112 -3.00 17.25 9.89
N ILE A 113 -2.81 16.42 10.93
CA ILE A 113 -1.56 16.38 11.71
C ILE A 113 -0.39 16.05 10.78
N ILE A 114 -0.48 14.96 10.02
CA ILE A 114 0.56 14.53 9.06
C ILE A 114 0.85 15.63 8.04
N THR A 115 -0.18 16.22 7.44
CA THR A 115 -0.04 17.27 6.42
C THR A 115 0.59 18.55 6.99
N ALA A 116 0.23 18.93 8.22
CA ALA A 116 0.72 20.16 8.85
C ALA A 116 2.23 20.15 9.11
N PHE A 117 2.85 18.97 9.19
CA PHE A 117 4.30 18.86 9.32
C PHE A 117 5.05 19.04 8.00
N GLY A 118 4.32 19.03 6.87
CA GLY A 118 4.72 19.66 5.60
C GLY A 118 5.98 19.13 4.91
N ASP A 119 6.54 18.03 5.40
CA ASP A 119 7.74 17.40 4.87
C ASP A 119 7.35 16.14 4.10
N ASP A 120 7.87 15.99 2.87
CA ASP A 120 7.63 14.84 2.00
C ASP A 120 8.00 13.51 2.68
N SER A 121 8.97 13.52 3.61
CA SER A 121 9.38 12.36 4.39
C SER A 121 8.27 11.85 5.34
N VAL A 122 7.44 12.75 5.87
CA VAL A 122 6.33 12.40 6.76
C VAL A 122 5.17 11.78 5.97
N GLN A 123 4.93 12.25 4.75
CA GLN A 123 3.87 11.71 3.88
C GLN A 123 4.16 10.26 3.44
N GLN A 124 5.44 9.89 3.33
CA GLN A 124 5.88 8.53 2.99
C GLN A 124 5.57 7.48 4.08
N LEU A 125 5.24 7.91 5.30
CA LEU A 125 4.81 7.00 6.38
C LEU A 125 3.41 6.43 6.16
N THR A 126 2.70 6.90 5.14
CA THR A 126 1.39 6.41 4.73
C THR A 126 1.44 5.85 3.31
N GLY A 127 0.71 4.77 3.06
CA GLY A 127 0.57 4.15 1.74
C GLY A 127 -0.86 4.25 1.20
N GLN A 128 -1.00 4.07 -0.10
CA GLN A 128 -2.29 3.96 -0.79
C GLN A 128 -2.29 2.67 -1.62
N TYR A 129 -3.38 1.93 -1.56
CA TYR A 129 -3.64 0.83 -2.49
C TYR A 129 -4.26 1.40 -3.76
N ILE A 130 -3.61 1.13 -4.90
CA ILE A 130 -4.08 1.51 -6.23
C ILE A 130 -4.24 0.22 -7.02
N VAL A 131 -5.38 0.07 -7.69
CA VAL A 131 -5.64 -1.05 -8.58
C VAL A 131 -5.75 -0.49 -9.99
N VAL A 132 -4.94 -1.02 -10.90
CA VAL A 132 -5.02 -0.69 -12.33
C VAL A 132 -5.51 -1.93 -13.06
N GLU A 133 -6.81 -1.93 -13.36
CA GLU A 133 -7.43 -3.00 -14.15
C GLU A 133 -7.22 -2.80 -15.65
N ASN A 134 -7.17 -3.91 -16.38
CA ASN A 134 -7.05 -3.94 -17.83
C ASN A 134 -5.79 -3.21 -18.38
N ALA A 135 -4.73 -3.12 -17.57
CA ALA A 135 -3.46 -2.57 -17.99
C ALA A 135 -2.80 -3.50 -19.00
N SER A 136 -2.41 -3.00 -20.17
CA SER A 136 -1.60 -3.79 -21.10
C SER A 136 -0.29 -4.20 -20.44
N ASN A 137 0.29 -5.34 -20.84
CA ASN A 137 1.61 -5.76 -20.36
C ASN A 137 2.67 -4.67 -20.59
N LEU A 138 2.53 -3.84 -21.63
CA LEU A 138 3.37 -2.65 -21.78
C LEU A 138 3.19 -1.64 -20.63
N LEU A 139 1.95 -1.35 -20.23
CA LEU A 139 1.64 -0.45 -19.12
C LEU A 139 2.10 -1.05 -17.78
N THR A 140 1.90 -2.36 -17.54
CA THR A 140 2.35 -2.99 -16.28
C THR A 140 3.84 -2.81 -16.08
N LYS A 141 4.66 -3.00 -17.12
CA LYS A 141 6.11 -2.74 -17.03
C LYS A 141 6.48 -1.28 -16.78
N LYS A 142 5.62 -0.31 -17.10
CA LYS A 142 5.82 1.09 -16.73
C LYS A 142 5.45 1.37 -15.29
N LEU A 143 4.33 0.83 -14.82
CA LEU A 143 3.87 0.97 -13.43
C LEU A 143 4.88 0.37 -12.44
N GLU A 144 5.41 -0.81 -12.78
CA GLU A 144 6.29 -1.62 -11.94
C GLU A 144 7.78 -1.25 -12.04
N TRP A 145 8.13 -0.24 -12.85
CA TRP A 145 9.53 0.16 -13.03
C TRP A 145 10.11 0.86 -11.79
N GLY A 146 9.25 1.46 -10.97
CA GLY A 146 9.63 2.17 -9.76
C GLY A 146 10.12 1.25 -8.64
N ARG A 147 10.83 1.82 -7.66
CA ARG A 147 11.28 1.12 -6.44
C ARG A 147 10.66 1.66 -5.15
N LEU A 148 9.70 2.58 -5.28
CA LEU A 148 9.05 3.28 -4.16
C LEU A 148 7.65 2.72 -3.83
N ALA A 149 7.25 1.62 -4.45
CA ALA A 149 5.99 0.93 -4.21
C ALA A 149 6.19 -0.58 -4.12
N ALA A 150 5.17 -1.27 -3.61
CA ALA A 150 5.03 -2.72 -3.73
C ALA A 150 4.05 -3.04 -4.85
N TYR A 151 4.30 -4.10 -5.62
CA TYR A 151 3.54 -4.45 -6.82
C TYR A 151 2.99 -5.88 -6.73
N LEU A 152 1.80 -6.09 -7.28
CA LEU A 152 1.16 -7.41 -7.41
C LEU A 152 0.42 -7.52 -8.74
N GLU A 153 1.09 -8.05 -9.77
CA GLU A 153 0.47 -8.32 -11.08
C GLU A 153 -0.21 -9.70 -11.12
N GLN A 154 -1.37 -9.82 -11.79
CA GLN A 154 -1.92 -11.12 -12.16
C GLN A 154 -0.89 -11.92 -12.98
N SER A 155 -0.54 -13.10 -12.49
CA SER A 155 0.57 -13.86 -13.05
C SER A 155 0.17 -14.71 -14.25
N THR A 156 0.77 -14.41 -15.42
CA THR A 156 0.71 -15.25 -16.63
C THR A 156 1.34 -16.63 -16.44
N ARG A 157 2.04 -16.89 -15.33
CA ARG A 157 2.63 -18.20 -14.99
C ARG A 157 1.67 -19.13 -14.26
N TYR A 158 0.55 -18.64 -13.71
CA TYR A 158 -0.31 -19.46 -12.85
C TYR A 158 -1.77 -19.57 -13.31
N ILE A 159 -2.22 -18.70 -14.21
CA ILE A 159 -3.57 -18.70 -14.76
C ILE A 159 -3.53 -18.78 -16.29
N TYR A 160 -4.55 -19.36 -16.88
CA TYR A 160 -4.73 -19.32 -18.32
C TYR A 160 -5.31 -17.96 -18.74
N TYR A 161 -4.70 -17.39 -19.78
CA TYR A 161 -5.17 -16.17 -20.45
C TYR A 161 -6.01 -16.54 -21.68
N ASP A 162 -6.86 -17.56 -21.57
CA ASP A 162 -7.61 -18.16 -22.68
C ASP A 162 -9.12 -17.92 -22.61
N GLN A 163 -9.60 -17.23 -21.57
CA GLN A 163 -11.00 -16.92 -21.36
C GLN A 163 -11.39 -15.61 -22.05
N LYS A 164 -12.54 -15.63 -22.73
CA LYS A 164 -13.18 -14.44 -23.27
C LYS A 164 -14.00 -13.74 -22.18
N ASN A 165 -14.06 -12.41 -22.25
CA ASN A 165 -14.92 -11.61 -21.39
C ASN A 165 -16.40 -11.71 -21.84
N LYS A 166 -17.29 -10.99 -21.14
CA LYS A 166 -18.73 -10.96 -21.44
C LYS A 166 -19.05 -10.47 -22.87
N ASP A 167 -18.16 -9.68 -23.45
CA ASP A 167 -18.27 -9.12 -24.79
C ASP A 167 -17.64 -10.02 -25.86
N GLY A 168 -17.21 -11.24 -25.50
CA GLY A 168 -16.63 -12.22 -26.42
C GLY A 168 -15.19 -11.93 -26.86
N SER A 169 -14.52 -10.97 -26.22
CA SER A 169 -13.14 -10.58 -26.51
C SER A 169 -12.15 -11.22 -25.55
N TYR A 170 -10.96 -11.55 -26.03
CA TYR A 170 -9.85 -11.95 -25.16
C TYR A 170 -9.29 -10.74 -24.39
N LYS A 171 -8.45 -11.00 -23.39
CA LYS A 171 -7.82 -9.97 -22.54
C LYS A 171 -6.69 -9.25 -23.27
N TYR A 172 -7.02 -8.38 -24.22
CA TYR A 172 -6.05 -7.49 -24.86
C TYR A 172 -6.56 -6.04 -24.99
N HIS A 173 -5.61 -5.10 -24.99
CA HIS A 173 -5.86 -3.68 -25.15
C HIS A 173 -5.91 -3.31 -26.63
N VAL A 174 -6.89 -2.47 -27.00
CA VAL A 174 -7.03 -1.91 -28.34
C VAL A 174 -6.86 -0.39 -28.26
N PRO A 175 -5.80 0.19 -28.87
CA PRO A 175 -5.61 1.63 -28.84
C PRO A 175 -6.77 2.38 -29.53
N GLU A 176 -7.30 3.40 -28.86
CA GLU A 176 -8.50 4.12 -29.32
C GLU A 176 -8.29 4.90 -30.64
N HIS A 177 -7.05 5.30 -30.90
CA HIS A 177 -6.67 6.13 -32.04
C HIS A 177 -6.39 5.32 -33.33
N LEU A 178 -6.55 3.99 -33.31
CA LEU A 178 -6.41 3.19 -34.53
C LEU A 178 -7.56 3.50 -35.51
N PRO A 179 -7.26 3.77 -36.81
CA PRO A 179 -8.29 3.82 -37.85
C PRO A 179 -9.10 2.53 -37.92
N THR A 180 -10.36 2.59 -38.34
CA THR A 180 -11.30 1.45 -38.33
C THR A 180 -10.74 0.19 -39.01
N ASP A 181 -10.16 0.32 -40.20
CA ASP A 181 -9.62 -0.82 -40.95
C ASP A 181 -8.44 -1.46 -40.22
N LEU A 182 -7.56 -0.63 -39.66
CA LEU A 182 -6.41 -1.10 -38.88
C LEU A 182 -6.85 -1.73 -37.55
N LYS A 183 -7.87 -1.17 -36.90
CA LYS A 183 -8.45 -1.73 -35.67
C LYS A 183 -9.06 -3.11 -35.93
N THR A 184 -9.76 -3.29 -37.05
CA THR A 184 -10.32 -4.59 -37.46
C THR A 184 -9.20 -5.62 -37.67
N ALA A 185 -8.17 -5.27 -38.43
CA ALA A 185 -7.01 -6.16 -38.66
C ALA A 185 -6.26 -6.48 -37.34
N TYR A 186 -6.06 -5.48 -36.49
CA TYR A 186 -5.42 -5.62 -35.18
C TYR A 186 -6.15 -6.62 -34.28
N CYS A 187 -7.47 -6.45 -34.12
CA CYS A 187 -8.27 -7.37 -33.32
C CYS A 187 -8.27 -8.79 -33.90
N ALA A 188 -8.37 -8.95 -35.23
CA ALA A 188 -8.32 -10.26 -35.86
C ALA A 188 -7.00 -11.00 -35.61
N HIS A 189 -5.87 -10.28 -35.68
CA HIS A 189 -4.56 -10.86 -35.37
C HIS A 189 -4.41 -11.22 -33.89
N LEU A 190 -4.89 -10.38 -32.97
CA LEU A 190 -4.84 -10.69 -31.54
C LEU A 190 -5.75 -11.86 -31.19
N ASP A 191 -6.95 -11.93 -31.74
CA ASP A 191 -7.85 -13.07 -31.55
C ASP A 191 -7.20 -14.38 -32.00
N GLU A 192 -6.49 -14.37 -33.14
CA GLU A 192 -5.76 -15.54 -33.63
C GLU A 192 -4.61 -15.93 -32.70
N ILE A 193 -3.83 -14.96 -32.20
CA ILE A 193 -2.75 -15.22 -31.24
C ILE A 193 -3.30 -15.85 -29.96
N PHE A 194 -4.41 -15.32 -29.42
CA PHE A 194 -5.04 -15.87 -28.21
C PHE A 194 -5.66 -17.25 -28.44
N ARG A 195 -6.23 -17.50 -29.63
CA ARG A 195 -6.72 -18.83 -30.03
C ARG A 195 -5.58 -19.85 -30.06
N LEU A 196 -4.45 -19.48 -30.66
CA LEU A 196 -3.24 -20.33 -30.71
C LEU A 196 -2.67 -20.55 -29.30
N TYR A 197 -2.56 -19.50 -28.48
CA TYR A 197 -2.16 -19.59 -27.07
C TYR A 197 -3.03 -20.62 -26.32
N SER A 198 -4.37 -20.52 -26.45
CA SER A 198 -5.30 -21.45 -25.81
C SER A 198 -5.04 -22.90 -26.23
N GLN A 199 -4.87 -23.16 -27.52
CA GLN A 199 -4.55 -24.50 -28.01
C GLN A 199 -3.23 -25.01 -27.46
N MET A 200 -2.18 -24.20 -27.51
CA MET A 200 -0.84 -24.57 -27.07
C MET A 200 -0.78 -24.84 -25.57
N VAL A 201 -1.40 -23.99 -24.74
CA VAL A 201 -1.33 -24.15 -23.28
C VAL A 201 -2.06 -25.41 -22.82
N HIS A 202 -3.22 -25.73 -23.40
CA HIS A 202 -3.95 -26.96 -23.06
C HIS A 202 -3.24 -28.22 -23.55
N GLN A 203 -2.69 -28.20 -24.77
CA GLN A 203 -1.91 -29.32 -25.29
C GLN A 203 -0.66 -29.56 -24.44
N LEU A 204 0.04 -28.50 -24.03
CA LEU A 204 1.23 -28.63 -23.19
C LEU A 204 0.88 -29.08 -21.78
N THR A 205 -0.20 -28.56 -21.17
CA THR A 205 -0.69 -29.05 -19.88
C THR A 205 -0.98 -30.55 -19.94
N LYS A 206 -1.66 -31.01 -21.00
CA LYS A 206 -1.90 -32.44 -21.20
C LYS A 206 -0.59 -33.22 -21.36
N TYR A 207 0.32 -32.74 -22.18
CA TYR A 207 1.62 -33.39 -22.37
C TYR A 207 2.40 -33.53 -21.04
N VAL A 208 2.51 -32.46 -20.25
CA VAL A 208 3.19 -32.49 -18.94
C VAL A 208 2.47 -33.44 -17.97
N THR A 209 1.14 -33.47 -18.00
CA THR A 209 0.33 -34.42 -17.20
C THR A 209 0.65 -35.87 -17.57
N ASP A 210 0.68 -36.18 -18.88
CA ASP A 210 0.87 -37.53 -19.41
C ASP A 210 2.30 -38.03 -19.18
N MET A 211 3.29 -37.14 -19.26
CA MET A 211 4.71 -37.46 -19.07
C MET A 211 5.15 -37.51 -17.60
N SER A 212 4.28 -37.14 -16.67
CA SER A 212 4.59 -37.12 -15.24
C SER A 212 4.77 -38.53 -14.68
N SER A 213 5.90 -38.75 -14.00
CA SER A 213 6.18 -39.97 -13.24
C SER A 213 5.51 -40.01 -11.87
N THR A 214 4.83 -38.95 -11.44
CA THR A 214 4.12 -38.90 -10.15
C THR A 214 2.97 -39.92 -10.13
N PRO A 215 2.89 -40.83 -9.13
CA PRO A 215 1.78 -41.78 -8.98
C PRO A 215 0.42 -41.10 -8.93
N ALA A 216 -0.63 -41.74 -9.43
CA ALA A 216 -1.95 -41.11 -9.61
C ALA A 216 -2.58 -40.65 -8.28
N GLU A 217 -2.35 -41.41 -7.22
CA GLU A 217 -2.76 -41.15 -5.84
C GLU A 217 -2.08 -39.93 -5.21
N GLU A 218 -0.91 -39.52 -5.73
CA GLU A 218 -0.15 -38.35 -5.27
C GLU A 218 -0.45 -37.08 -6.09
N ARG A 219 -1.32 -37.15 -7.11
CA ARG A 219 -1.66 -36.03 -8.01
C ARG A 219 -2.72 -35.11 -7.40
N ASP A 220 -2.34 -34.49 -6.30
CA ASP A 220 -3.16 -33.53 -5.56
C ASP A 220 -3.32 -32.17 -6.27
N MET A 221 -3.89 -31.20 -5.57
CA MET A 221 -4.11 -29.84 -6.11
C MET A 221 -2.79 -29.07 -6.33
N ALA A 222 -1.78 -29.30 -5.50
CA ALA A 222 -0.47 -28.66 -5.65
C ALA A 222 0.23 -29.19 -6.91
N TRP A 223 0.18 -30.51 -7.14
CA TRP A 223 0.67 -31.13 -8.36
C TRP A 223 -0.04 -30.58 -9.62
N LYS A 224 -1.38 -30.50 -9.61
CA LYS A 224 -2.14 -29.91 -10.73
C LYS A 224 -1.77 -28.45 -10.97
N GLY A 225 -1.57 -27.69 -9.90
CA GLY A 225 -1.09 -26.31 -9.95
C GLY A 225 0.30 -26.21 -10.58
N ALA A 226 1.21 -27.11 -10.22
CA ALA A 226 2.57 -27.16 -10.77
C ALA A 226 2.59 -27.52 -12.26
N VAL A 227 1.80 -28.51 -12.69
CA VAL A 227 1.64 -28.88 -14.11
C VAL A 227 1.13 -27.69 -14.91
N ARG A 228 0.06 -27.04 -14.42
CA ARG A 228 -0.47 -25.83 -15.05
C ARG A 228 0.58 -24.74 -15.13
N ALA A 229 1.33 -24.52 -14.05
CA ALA A 229 2.35 -23.49 -14.00
C ALA A 229 3.47 -23.71 -15.01
N GLN A 230 3.92 -24.96 -15.20
CA GLN A 230 4.91 -25.30 -16.21
C GLN A 230 4.42 -25.03 -17.63
N ALA A 231 3.19 -25.42 -17.94
CA ALA A 231 2.60 -25.16 -19.25
C ALA A 231 2.42 -23.65 -19.51
N CYS A 232 1.89 -22.91 -18.52
CA CYS A 232 1.75 -21.46 -18.60
C CYS A 232 3.10 -20.76 -18.79
N ASP A 233 4.13 -21.11 -18.03
CA ASP A 233 5.45 -20.47 -18.11
C ASP A 233 6.16 -20.74 -19.45
N ALA A 234 5.93 -21.90 -20.04
CA ALA A 234 6.46 -22.24 -21.37
C ALA A 234 5.72 -21.54 -22.51
N ILE A 235 4.40 -21.36 -22.41
CA ILE A 235 3.56 -20.80 -23.50
C ILE A 235 3.38 -19.28 -23.42
N ARG A 236 3.57 -18.66 -22.26
CA ARG A 236 3.41 -17.20 -22.09
C ARG A 236 4.21 -16.31 -23.07
N PRO A 237 5.35 -16.71 -23.67
CA PRO A 237 6.01 -15.89 -24.70
C PRO A 237 5.14 -15.61 -25.94
N VAL A 238 4.09 -16.40 -26.18
CA VAL A 238 3.11 -16.19 -27.27
C VAL A 238 2.17 -15.03 -26.96
N LEU A 239 1.97 -14.68 -25.69
CA LEU A 239 1.08 -13.60 -25.30
C LEU A 239 1.63 -12.24 -25.78
N PRO A 240 0.83 -11.44 -26.51
CA PRO A 240 1.28 -10.17 -27.04
C PRO A 240 1.43 -9.13 -25.93
N VAL A 241 2.24 -8.08 -26.15
CA VAL A 241 2.36 -6.94 -25.20
C VAL A 241 1.04 -6.20 -24.96
N ALA A 242 0.05 -6.40 -25.85
CA ALA A 242 -1.31 -5.91 -25.70
C ALA A 242 -2.11 -6.65 -24.63
N THR A 243 -1.67 -7.84 -24.19
CA THR A 243 -2.34 -8.64 -23.16
C THR A 243 -2.61 -7.80 -21.93
N THR A 244 -3.84 -7.82 -21.42
CA THR A 244 -4.22 -7.01 -20.26
C THR A 244 -4.12 -7.80 -18.96
N SER A 245 -3.69 -7.13 -17.92
CA SER A 245 -3.53 -7.65 -16.57
C SER A 245 -4.12 -6.68 -15.55
N THR A 246 -4.22 -7.12 -14.30
CA THR A 246 -4.48 -6.25 -13.16
C THR A 246 -3.20 -6.17 -12.35
N VAL A 247 -2.81 -4.93 -11.99
CA VAL A 247 -1.68 -4.60 -11.10
C VAL A 247 -2.22 -3.83 -9.90
#